data_AF-A0A951WQM5-F1
#
_entry.id   AF-A0A951WQM5-F1
#
_cell.length_a   1.000
_cell.length_b   1.000
_cell.length_c   1.000
_cell.angle_alpha   90.00
_cell.angle_beta   90.00
_cell.angle_gamma   90.00
#
_symmetry.space_group_name_H-M   'P 1'
#
loop_
_entity.id
_entity.type
_entity.pdbx_description
1 polymer ?
#
loop_
_entity_poly.entity_id
_entity_poly.type
_entity_poly.pdbx_seq_one_letter_code
_entity_poly.pdbx_strand_id
1 'polypeptide(L)'
;MTIHPKRVVVAMSGGVDSSVAAALLVEQGYDVIGMMMRLWAEPSVDDSCSTHNRCCTPGQMDDARRIADQLGIPFYVLDTRDVFKASIVDFFVEQHRAGVTPNPCIECNRRIRFDWLYSHAMALDADFLATGHYARVVKQGDVYTLEQSVDEAKDQSYVLSVLSQEQLAHVLFPCGDYTKPQIRELAARFGLPTASKHDSQDLCFLGDGDYRRFLKENAPELMQPGPIVLRDGTVVGEHSGVANYTIGQRKGLHVYAAEPLYVIAINPYRNAVVIGPREQLGHDTLTAGRANWVAGNPPSNEPFRAQVKIRYKARPAPALVTPLDADRFSVVFDAPVRDITPGQGAVIYDGARVLGVGIIERRSELSQ
;
A
#
# COMPACT_ATOMS: atom_id res chain seq x y z
N MET A 1 -20.13 -26.53 -28.73
CA MET A 1 -19.85 -25.23 -28.10
C MET A 1 -18.35 -25.13 -27.96
N THR A 2 -17.70 -24.29 -28.75
CA THR A 2 -16.29 -23.93 -28.53
C THR A 2 -16.20 -23.24 -27.18
N ILE A 3 -15.54 -23.87 -26.21
CA ILE A 3 -15.22 -23.21 -24.94
C ILE A 3 -14.16 -22.16 -25.30
N HIS A 4 -14.58 -20.90 -25.35
CA HIS A 4 -13.62 -19.81 -25.52
C HIS A 4 -12.75 -19.75 -24.25
N PRO A 5 -11.42 -19.67 -24.39
CA PRO A 5 -10.55 -19.48 -23.23
C PRO A 5 -10.94 -18.18 -22.52
N LYS A 6 -10.97 -18.22 -21.19
CA LYS A 6 -11.28 -17.02 -20.40
C LYS A 6 -10.21 -15.95 -20.64
N ARG A 7 -10.64 -14.70 -20.77
CA ARG A 7 -9.75 -13.57 -21.02
C ARG A 7 -9.24 -12.97 -19.73
N VAL A 8 -7.93 -12.72 -19.68
CA VAL A 8 -7.26 -12.13 -18.52
C VAL A 8 -6.41 -10.95 -18.95
N VAL A 9 -6.68 -9.78 -18.39
CA VAL A 9 -5.79 -8.63 -18.50
C VAL A 9 -4.76 -8.70 -17.39
N VAL A 10 -3.47 -8.66 -17.72
CA VAL A 10 -2.37 -8.68 -16.76
C VAL A 10 -1.76 -7.29 -16.63
N ALA A 11 -1.74 -6.75 -15.40
CA ALA A 11 -1.04 -5.51 -15.10
C ALA A 11 0.49 -5.72 -15.12
N MET A 12 1.14 -5.35 -16.22
CA MET A 12 2.57 -5.53 -16.46
C MET A 12 3.36 -4.26 -16.14
N SER A 13 4.18 -4.29 -15.09
CA SER A 13 5.05 -3.16 -14.69
C SER A 13 6.47 -3.23 -15.28
N GLY A 14 6.75 -4.24 -16.11
CA GLY A 14 8.12 -4.54 -16.59
C GLY A 14 9.04 -5.17 -15.53
N GLY A 15 8.47 -5.51 -14.35
CA GLY A 15 9.14 -6.27 -13.29
C GLY A 15 8.98 -7.79 -13.46
N VAL A 16 9.79 -8.55 -12.73
CA VAL A 16 9.79 -10.02 -12.80
C VAL A 16 8.44 -10.63 -12.40
N ASP A 17 7.80 -10.08 -11.37
CA ASP A 17 6.58 -10.67 -10.79
C ASP A 17 5.40 -10.62 -11.77
N SER A 18 5.13 -9.45 -12.36
CA SER A 18 4.06 -9.32 -13.35
C SER A 18 4.35 -10.10 -14.63
N SER A 19 5.62 -10.27 -14.99
CA SER A 19 6.04 -11.00 -16.19
C SER A 19 5.84 -12.50 -16.02
N VAL A 20 6.21 -13.03 -14.85
CA VAL A 20 5.95 -14.43 -14.49
C VAL A 20 4.45 -14.68 -14.33
N ALA A 21 3.70 -13.74 -13.76
CA ALA A 21 2.25 -13.84 -13.67
C ALA A 21 1.61 -13.98 -15.06
N ALA A 22 2.02 -13.16 -16.04
CA ALA A 22 1.57 -13.29 -17.42
C ALA A 22 1.94 -14.65 -18.03
N ALA A 23 3.20 -15.08 -17.87
CA ALA A 23 3.68 -16.35 -18.41
C ALA A 23 2.93 -17.57 -17.83
N LEU A 24 2.64 -17.57 -16.52
CA LEU A 24 1.85 -18.61 -15.87
C LEU A 24 0.44 -18.70 -16.43
N LEU A 25 -0.21 -17.56 -16.69
CA LEU A 25 -1.57 -17.53 -17.23
C LEU A 25 -1.61 -17.99 -18.69
N VAL A 26 -0.60 -17.65 -19.49
CA VAL A 26 -0.43 -18.18 -20.85
C VAL A 26 -0.22 -19.71 -20.80
N GLU A 27 0.66 -20.21 -19.93
CA GLU A 27 0.90 -21.65 -19.74
C GLU A 27 -0.37 -22.40 -19.29
N GLN A 28 -1.24 -21.75 -18.51
CA GLN A 28 -2.54 -22.28 -18.08
C GLN A 28 -3.64 -22.22 -19.17
N GLY A 29 -3.36 -21.61 -20.33
CA GLY A 29 -4.27 -21.58 -21.48
C GLY A 29 -5.31 -20.46 -21.46
N TYR A 30 -5.09 -19.38 -20.69
CA TYR A 30 -5.93 -18.19 -20.74
C TYR A 30 -5.68 -17.35 -22.00
N ASP A 31 -6.68 -16.59 -22.44
CA ASP A 31 -6.51 -15.52 -23.43
C ASP A 31 -5.95 -14.28 -22.73
N VAL A 32 -4.63 -14.10 -22.80
CA VAL A 32 -3.92 -13.09 -21.99
C VAL A 32 -3.68 -11.80 -22.79
N ILE A 33 -3.97 -10.66 -22.17
CA ILE A 33 -3.64 -9.32 -22.66
C ILE A 33 -2.76 -8.62 -21.63
N GLY A 34 -1.61 -8.12 -22.05
CA GLY A 34 -0.75 -7.27 -21.22
C GLY A 34 -1.23 -5.82 -21.20
N MET A 35 -1.28 -5.20 -20.03
CA MET A 35 -1.52 -3.77 -19.88
C MET A 35 -0.50 -3.12 -18.96
N MET A 36 0.05 -1.99 -19.39
CA MET A 36 0.88 -1.13 -18.56
C MET A 36 0.22 0.24 -18.38
N MET A 37 0.23 0.74 -17.15
CA MET A 37 -0.20 2.11 -16.86
C MET A 37 1.01 3.03 -16.92
N ARG A 38 0.92 4.13 -17.68
CA ARG A 38 1.85 5.25 -17.58
C ARG A 38 1.41 6.12 -16.41
N LEU A 39 2.13 6.02 -15.29
CA LEU A 39 1.84 6.78 -14.09
C LEU A 39 2.54 8.15 -14.11
N TRP A 40 2.00 9.10 -13.34
CA TRP A 40 2.66 10.38 -13.15
C TRP A 40 4.02 10.20 -12.45
N ALA A 41 4.98 11.01 -12.86
CA ALA A 41 6.32 11.06 -12.32
C ALA A 41 6.63 12.52 -11.99
N GLU A 42 7.42 12.74 -10.94
CA GLU A 42 7.96 14.06 -10.68
C GLU A 42 8.81 14.55 -11.88
N PRO A 43 8.53 15.74 -12.44
CA PRO A 43 9.35 16.33 -13.49
C PRO A 43 10.74 16.65 -12.96
N SER A 44 11.80 16.29 -13.70
CA SER A 44 13.17 16.68 -13.34
C SER A 44 13.38 18.18 -13.58
N VAL A 45 14.23 18.81 -12.75
CA VAL A 45 14.72 20.18 -12.97
C VAL A 45 15.80 20.22 -14.06
N ASP A 46 16.42 19.08 -14.38
CA ASP A 46 17.39 18.90 -15.45
C ASP A 46 17.02 17.69 -16.33
N ASP A 47 16.87 17.92 -17.64
CA ASP A 47 16.62 16.91 -18.67
C ASP A 47 17.80 15.93 -18.89
N SER A 48 18.88 16.10 -18.11
CA SER A 48 20.12 15.32 -18.18
C SER A 48 20.34 14.37 -16.99
N CYS A 49 19.46 14.38 -15.98
CA CYS A 49 19.54 13.47 -14.84
C CYS A 49 18.25 12.66 -14.66
N SER A 50 18.42 11.35 -14.64
CA SER A 50 17.43 10.28 -14.71
C SER A 50 16.49 10.17 -13.50
N THR A 51 15.55 11.10 -13.30
CA THR A 51 14.41 10.90 -12.38
C THR A 51 13.18 10.43 -13.14
N HIS A 52 13.17 9.16 -13.54
CA HIS A 52 11.97 8.50 -14.05
C HIS A 52 11.16 7.90 -12.89
N ASN A 53 9.84 7.80 -13.02
CA ASN A 53 9.01 7.01 -12.11
C ASN A 53 9.62 5.59 -12.01
N ARG A 54 9.92 5.12 -10.80
CA ARG A 54 10.59 3.81 -10.56
C ARG A 54 9.80 2.63 -11.12
N CYS A 55 8.52 2.83 -11.43
CA CYS A 55 7.62 1.85 -12.01
C CYS A 55 7.28 2.11 -13.49
N CYS A 56 7.62 3.26 -14.08
CA CYS A 56 7.25 3.62 -15.46
C CYS A 56 8.35 4.38 -16.21
N THR A 57 9.57 3.81 -16.30
CA THR A 57 10.61 4.34 -17.19
C THR A 57 10.36 3.91 -18.65
N PRO A 58 10.84 4.66 -19.66
CA PRO A 58 10.82 4.20 -21.05
C PRO A 58 11.42 2.79 -21.22
N GLY A 59 12.53 2.51 -20.52
CA GLY A 59 13.12 1.17 -20.51
C GLY A 59 12.21 0.09 -19.92
N GLN A 60 11.43 0.38 -18.88
CA GLN A 60 10.44 -0.56 -18.33
C GLN A 60 9.28 -0.82 -19.30
N MET A 61 8.87 0.20 -20.05
CA MET A 61 7.84 0.04 -21.09
C MET A 61 8.35 -0.85 -22.23
N ASP A 62 9.59 -0.63 -22.69
CA ASP A 62 10.22 -1.46 -23.71
C ASP A 62 10.39 -2.91 -23.24
N ASP A 63 10.78 -3.12 -21.98
CA ASP A 63 10.92 -4.45 -21.42
C ASP A 63 9.57 -5.17 -21.29
N ALA A 64 8.53 -4.48 -20.84
CA ALA A 64 7.18 -5.04 -20.77
C ALA A 64 6.67 -5.44 -22.17
N ARG A 65 6.92 -4.60 -23.20
CA ARG A 65 6.58 -4.91 -24.59
C ARG A 65 7.33 -6.13 -25.11
N ARG A 66 8.65 -6.21 -24.91
CA ARG A 66 9.47 -7.36 -25.32
C ARG A 66 8.99 -8.67 -24.68
N ILE A 67 8.60 -8.61 -23.41
CA ILE A 67 8.07 -9.77 -22.68
C ILE A 67 6.72 -10.17 -23.28
N ALA A 68 5.84 -9.21 -23.56
CA ALA A 68 4.56 -9.50 -24.21
C ALA A 68 4.76 -10.15 -25.60
N ASP A 69 5.69 -9.63 -26.41
CA ASP A 69 6.05 -10.19 -27.71
C ASP A 69 6.59 -11.63 -27.58
N GLN A 70 7.46 -11.89 -26.60
CA GLN A 70 7.99 -13.23 -26.29
C GLN A 70 6.90 -14.21 -25.86
N LEU A 71 5.89 -13.74 -25.12
CA LEU A 71 4.75 -14.53 -24.70
C LEU A 71 3.66 -14.66 -25.78
N GLY A 72 3.77 -13.91 -26.89
CA GLY A 72 2.79 -13.91 -27.97
C GLY A 72 1.45 -13.27 -27.58
N ILE A 73 1.45 -12.31 -26.65
CA ILE A 73 0.24 -11.66 -26.13
C ILE A 73 0.12 -10.20 -26.60
N PRO A 74 -1.09 -9.68 -26.84
CA PRO A 74 -1.30 -8.25 -27.09
C PRO A 74 -0.83 -7.40 -25.91
N PHE A 75 -0.32 -6.19 -26.18
CA PHE A 75 0.16 -5.28 -25.15
C PHE A 75 -0.32 -3.84 -25.38
N TYR A 76 -0.96 -3.27 -24.36
CA TYR A 76 -1.46 -1.89 -24.38
C TYR A 76 -0.82 -1.04 -23.29
N VAL A 77 -0.64 0.24 -23.60
CA VAL A 77 -0.22 1.25 -22.63
C VAL A 77 -1.35 2.23 -22.43
N LEU A 78 -1.78 2.38 -21.18
CA LEU A 78 -2.83 3.31 -20.79
C LEU A 78 -2.19 4.57 -20.18
N ASP A 79 -2.62 5.75 -20.59
CA ASP A 79 -2.19 7.00 -19.96
C ASP A 79 -3.00 7.25 -18.69
N THR A 80 -2.39 7.00 -17.54
CA THR A 80 -3.04 7.10 -16.22
C THR A 80 -2.47 8.27 -15.41
N ARG A 81 -1.68 9.16 -16.04
CA ARG A 81 -0.92 10.20 -15.31
C ARG A 81 -1.83 11.11 -14.50
N ASP A 82 -2.85 11.68 -15.11
CA ASP A 82 -3.71 12.67 -14.45
C ASP A 82 -4.53 12.05 -13.32
N VAL A 83 -5.13 10.89 -13.58
CA VAL A 83 -5.91 10.13 -12.59
C VAL A 83 -5.03 9.70 -11.42
N PHE A 84 -3.80 9.25 -11.69
CA PHE A 84 -2.84 8.87 -10.67
C PHE A 84 -2.39 10.08 -9.83
N LYS A 85 -2.09 11.21 -10.47
CA LYS A 85 -1.69 12.43 -9.76
C LYS A 85 -2.80 12.87 -8.79
N ALA A 86 -4.03 12.99 -9.28
CA ALA A 86 -5.17 13.41 -8.47
C ALA A 86 -5.46 12.43 -7.32
N SER A 87 -5.42 11.12 -7.60
CA SER A 87 -5.83 10.09 -6.63
C SER A 87 -4.76 9.74 -5.60
N ILE A 88 -3.48 9.86 -5.96
CA ILE A 88 -2.36 9.36 -5.16
C ILE A 88 -1.43 10.47 -4.73
N VAL A 89 -0.97 11.31 -5.65
CA VAL A 89 0.02 12.35 -5.35
C VAL A 89 -0.63 13.49 -4.56
N ASP A 90 -1.75 14.01 -5.05
CA ASP A 90 -2.47 15.11 -4.39
C ASP A 90 -3.06 14.63 -3.06
N PHE A 91 -3.58 13.40 -3.01
CA PHE A 91 -3.95 12.73 -1.76
C PHE A 91 -2.77 12.65 -0.78
N PHE A 92 -1.59 12.23 -1.23
CA PHE A 92 -0.41 12.12 -0.38
C PHE A 92 -0.04 13.46 0.24
N VAL A 93 -0.01 14.54 -0.55
CA VAL A 93 0.27 15.89 -0.05
C VAL A 93 -0.80 16.34 0.94
N GLU A 94 -2.07 16.17 0.61
CA GLU A 94 -3.18 16.62 1.46
C GLU A 94 -3.24 15.90 2.80
N GLN A 95 -2.93 14.60 2.84
CA GLN A 95 -2.85 13.87 4.10
C GLN A 95 -1.70 14.37 4.98
N HIS A 96 -0.55 14.75 4.40
CA HIS A 96 0.52 15.38 5.17
C HIS A 96 0.10 16.77 5.68
N ARG A 97 -0.66 17.56 4.90
CA ARG A 97 -1.28 18.81 5.39
C ARG A 97 -2.19 18.59 6.58
N ALA A 98 -2.96 17.51 6.54
CA ALA A 98 -3.79 17.11 7.66
C ALA A 98 -2.99 16.58 8.86
N GLY A 99 -1.66 16.45 8.80
CA GLY A 99 -0.81 15.88 9.86
C GLY A 99 -1.00 14.38 10.05
N VAL A 100 -1.26 13.68 8.94
CA VAL A 100 -1.52 12.24 8.85
C VAL A 100 -0.43 11.61 8.00
N THR A 101 -0.01 10.38 8.31
CA THR A 101 0.96 9.64 7.48
C THR A 101 0.19 8.66 6.58
N PRO A 102 -0.09 9.01 5.32
CA PRO A 102 -0.89 8.19 4.43
C PRO A 102 -0.17 6.90 4.02
N ASN A 103 -0.96 5.91 3.60
CA ASN A 103 -0.46 4.75 2.88
C ASN A 103 -0.87 4.83 1.39
N PRO A 104 -0.02 5.38 0.51
CA PRO A 104 -0.38 5.56 -0.90
C PRO A 104 -0.51 4.23 -1.67
N CYS A 105 0.08 3.14 -1.19
CA CYS A 105 -0.07 1.83 -1.81
C CYS A 105 -1.47 1.25 -1.61
N ILE A 106 -2.05 1.42 -0.40
CA ILE A 106 -3.45 1.08 -0.12
C ILE A 106 -4.37 1.87 -1.07
N GLU A 107 -4.15 3.18 -1.20
CA GLU A 107 -5.01 4.01 -2.06
C GLU A 107 -4.81 3.72 -3.56
N CYS A 108 -3.59 3.38 -3.98
CA CYS A 108 -3.29 2.97 -5.35
C CYS A 108 -3.97 1.66 -5.72
N ASN A 109 -3.97 0.67 -4.83
CA ASN A 109 -4.74 -0.54 -5.04
C ASN A 109 -6.24 -0.22 -5.12
N ARG A 110 -6.75 0.59 -4.20
CA ARG A 110 -8.17 0.97 -4.14
C ARG A 110 -8.67 1.69 -5.40
N ARG A 111 -7.97 2.75 -5.85
CA ARG A 111 -8.47 3.67 -6.90
C ARG A 111 -7.87 3.46 -8.27
N ILE A 112 -6.62 2.99 -8.34
CA ILE A 112 -5.89 2.92 -9.61
C ILE A 112 -5.90 1.50 -10.14
N ARG A 113 -5.43 0.52 -9.37
CA ARG A 113 -5.29 -0.87 -9.88
C ARG A 113 -6.63 -1.60 -9.95
N PHE A 114 -7.43 -1.54 -8.88
CA PHE A 114 -8.64 -2.35 -8.79
C PHE A 114 -9.93 -1.57 -8.99
N ASP A 115 -9.82 -0.30 -9.38
CA ASP A 115 -10.96 0.52 -9.81
C ASP A 115 -10.73 1.00 -11.24
N TRP A 116 -9.78 1.92 -11.45
CA TRP A 116 -9.52 2.45 -12.79
C TRP A 116 -9.04 1.38 -13.80
N LEU A 117 -7.95 0.66 -13.51
CA LEU A 117 -7.43 -0.37 -14.41
C LEU A 117 -8.39 -1.57 -14.51
N TYR A 118 -9.04 -1.95 -13.40
CA TYR A 118 -10.08 -2.97 -13.41
C TYR A 118 -11.21 -2.63 -14.38
N SER A 119 -11.74 -1.42 -14.33
CA SER A 119 -12.80 -0.97 -15.25
C SER A 119 -12.35 -1.00 -16.71
N HIS A 120 -11.09 -0.62 -17.00
CA HIS A 120 -10.54 -0.71 -18.36
C HIS A 120 -10.36 -2.16 -18.82
N ALA A 121 -10.00 -3.08 -17.92
CA ALA A 121 -9.91 -4.50 -18.22
C ALA A 121 -11.30 -5.08 -18.54
N MET A 122 -12.30 -4.79 -17.71
CA MET A 122 -13.68 -5.25 -17.91
C MET A 122 -14.27 -4.69 -19.21
N ALA A 123 -13.94 -3.45 -19.60
CA ALA A 123 -14.35 -2.85 -20.87
C ALA A 123 -13.76 -3.54 -22.12
N LEU A 124 -12.75 -4.41 -21.96
CA LEU A 124 -12.22 -5.27 -23.03
C LEU A 124 -12.80 -6.69 -22.99
N ASP A 125 -13.95 -6.87 -22.33
CA ASP A 125 -14.60 -8.16 -22.10
C ASP A 125 -13.67 -9.18 -21.43
N ALA A 126 -12.79 -8.71 -20.54
CA ALA A 126 -11.95 -9.60 -19.75
C ALA A 126 -12.77 -10.24 -18.63
N ASP A 127 -12.59 -11.54 -18.41
CA ASP A 127 -13.16 -12.24 -17.26
C ASP A 127 -12.45 -11.86 -15.96
N PHE A 128 -11.14 -11.58 -16.04
CA PHE A 128 -10.30 -11.29 -14.88
C PHE A 128 -9.26 -10.19 -15.14
N LEU A 129 -8.89 -9.49 -14.05
CA LEU A 129 -7.67 -8.69 -13.94
C LEU A 129 -6.63 -9.46 -13.10
N ALA A 130 -5.45 -9.71 -13.66
CA ALA A 130 -4.34 -10.32 -12.96
C ALA A 130 -3.25 -9.30 -12.63
N THR A 131 -2.58 -9.50 -11.50
CA THR A 131 -1.40 -8.72 -11.11
C THR A 131 -0.33 -9.62 -10.52
N GLY A 132 0.92 -9.18 -10.53
CA GLY A 132 2.04 -9.89 -9.88
C GLY A 132 2.08 -9.74 -8.35
N HIS A 133 0.96 -9.49 -7.69
CA HIS A 133 0.94 -9.38 -6.23
C HIS A 133 1.06 -10.75 -5.56
N TYR A 134 1.70 -10.76 -4.40
CA TYR A 134 1.83 -11.92 -3.52
C TYR A 134 0.67 -11.93 -2.52
N ALA A 135 -0.46 -12.48 -2.94
CA ALA A 135 -1.61 -12.80 -2.09
C ALA A 135 -2.41 -13.90 -2.78
N ARG A 136 -3.34 -14.53 -2.08
CA ARG A 136 -4.18 -15.59 -2.65
C ARG A 136 -5.64 -15.20 -2.56
N VAL A 137 -6.40 -15.58 -3.58
CA VAL A 137 -7.86 -15.47 -3.54
C VAL A 137 -8.43 -16.88 -3.55
N VAL A 138 -9.21 -17.23 -2.54
CA VAL A 138 -9.79 -18.57 -2.40
C VAL A 138 -11.30 -18.44 -2.39
N LYS A 139 -11.98 -19.20 -3.26
CA LYS A 139 -13.45 -19.28 -3.22
C LYS A 139 -13.89 -20.29 -2.17
N GLN A 140 -14.66 -19.84 -1.19
CA GLN A 140 -15.26 -20.67 -0.15
C GLN A 140 -16.79 -20.55 -0.23
N GLY A 141 -17.44 -21.55 -0.84
CA GLY A 141 -18.86 -21.45 -1.18
C GLY A 141 -19.08 -20.32 -2.20
N ASP A 142 -19.94 -19.35 -1.86
CA ASP A 142 -20.24 -18.18 -2.69
C ASP A 142 -19.39 -16.94 -2.36
N VAL A 143 -18.47 -17.04 -1.39
CA VAL A 143 -17.65 -15.93 -0.92
C VAL A 143 -16.20 -16.12 -1.36
N TYR A 144 -15.55 -15.03 -1.78
CA TYR A 144 -14.13 -15.00 -2.10
C TYR A 144 -13.34 -14.47 -0.90
N THR A 145 -12.36 -15.23 -0.41
CA THR A 145 -11.48 -14.79 0.67
C THR A 145 -10.17 -14.25 0.10
N LEU A 146 -9.66 -13.19 0.70
CA LEU A 146 -8.29 -12.73 0.48
C LEU A 146 -7.40 -13.36 1.55
N GLU A 147 -6.37 -14.06 1.14
CA GLU A 147 -5.43 -14.75 2.01
C GLU A 147 -4.00 -14.28 1.79
N GLN A 148 -3.18 -14.46 2.82
CA GLN A 148 -1.75 -14.23 2.74
C GLN A 148 -1.09 -15.15 1.70
N SER A 149 -0.04 -14.62 1.09
CA SER A 149 0.89 -15.40 0.26
C SER A 149 1.53 -16.53 1.05
N VAL A 150 1.96 -17.60 0.36
CA VAL A 150 2.84 -18.63 0.95
C VAL A 150 4.22 -18.06 1.35
N ASP A 151 4.60 -16.91 0.78
CA ASP A 151 5.81 -16.17 1.12
C ASP A 151 5.48 -15.00 2.05
N GLU A 152 5.63 -15.23 3.36
CA GLU A 152 5.36 -14.21 4.40
C GLU A 152 6.19 -12.93 4.22
N ALA A 153 7.41 -13.04 3.71
CA ALA A 153 8.31 -11.89 3.53
C ALA A 153 7.88 -10.99 2.37
N LYS A 154 7.12 -11.55 1.42
CA LYS A 154 6.60 -10.85 0.25
C LYS A 154 5.10 -10.59 0.31
N ASP A 155 4.39 -11.13 1.30
CA ASP A 155 2.93 -11.00 1.45
C ASP A 155 2.45 -9.55 1.28
N GLN A 156 1.53 -9.38 0.34
CA GLN A 156 0.92 -8.11 -0.06
C GLN A 156 -0.57 -8.05 0.30
N SER A 157 -1.11 -9.05 1.01
CA SER A 157 -2.50 -9.06 1.49
C SER A 157 -2.88 -7.77 2.23
N TYR A 158 -1.95 -7.17 2.97
CA TYR A 158 -2.17 -5.92 3.69
C TYR A 158 -2.58 -4.76 2.77
N VAL A 159 -1.89 -4.57 1.63
CA VAL A 159 -2.21 -3.46 0.71
C VAL A 159 -3.38 -3.77 -0.22
N LEU A 160 -3.76 -5.05 -0.30
CA LEU A 160 -4.90 -5.56 -1.07
C LEU A 160 -6.18 -5.71 -0.23
N SER A 161 -6.10 -5.50 1.09
CA SER A 161 -7.23 -5.62 2.02
C SER A 161 -8.43 -4.70 1.72
N VAL A 162 -8.25 -3.74 0.81
CA VAL A 162 -9.27 -2.81 0.33
C VAL A 162 -10.19 -3.36 -0.75
N LEU A 163 -9.92 -4.57 -1.24
CA LEU A 163 -10.72 -5.19 -2.29
C LEU A 163 -12.12 -5.59 -1.80
N SER A 164 -13.12 -5.39 -2.66
CA SER A 164 -14.50 -5.83 -2.45
C SER A 164 -14.70 -7.28 -2.88
N GLN A 165 -15.84 -7.89 -2.51
CA GLN A 165 -16.24 -9.21 -3.01
C GLN A 165 -16.33 -9.27 -4.54
N GLU A 166 -16.91 -8.25 -5.15
CA GLU A 166 -17.05 -8.15 -6.61
C GLU A 166 -15.67 -8.15 -7.27
N GLN A 167 -14.75 -7.32 -6.78
CA GLN A 167 -13.38 -7.29 -7.30
C GLN A 167 -12.68 -8.64 -7.08
N LEU A 168 -12.79 -9.24 -5.90
CA LEU A 168 -12.17 -10.53 -5.59
C LEU A 168 -12.67 -11.67 -6.49
N ALA A 169 -13.92 -11.62 -6.95
CA ALA A 169 -14.46 -12.59 -7.90
C ALA A 169 -13.79 -12.52 -9.28
N HIS A 170 -13.20 -11.37 -9.62
CA HIS A 170 -12.67 -11.05 -10.95
C HIS A 170 -11.17 -10.70 -10.94
N VAL A 171 -10.42 -11.08 -9.90
CA VAL A 171 -8.97 -10.87 -9.85
C VAL A 171 -8.19 -12.16 -9.66
N LEU A 172 -6.98 -12.19 -10.24
CA LEU A 172 -6.05 -13.30 -10.12
C LEU A 172 -4.70 -12.79 -9.58
N PHE A 173 -4.11 -13.56 -8.67
CA PHE A 173 -2.77 -13.32 -8.13
C PHE A 173 -1.88 -14.54 -8.34
N PRO A 174 -1.40 -14.78 -9.58
CA PRO A 174 -0.67 -16.01 -9.91
C PRO A 174 0.62 -16.22 -9.09
N CYS A 175 1.18 -15.15 -8.53
CA CYS A 175 2.40 -15.21 -7.71
C CYS A 175 2.13 -15.62 -6.25
N GLY A 176 0.88 -15.65 -5.78
CA GLY A 176 0.54 -15.90 -4.38
C GLY A 176 0.89 -17.29 -3.84
N ASP A 177 1.02 -18.27 -4.73
CA ASP A 177 1.35 -19.66 -4.41
C ASP A 177 2.85 -19.97 -4.49
N TYR A 178 3.68 -18.94 -4.75
CA TYR A 178 5.12 -19.10 -4.95
C TYR A 178 5.93 -18.18 -4.04
N THR A 179 7.06 -18.69 -3.59
CA THR A 179 8.10 -17.87 -2.96
C THR A 179 8.85 -17.03 -3.99
N LYS A 180 9.46 -15.92 -3.55
CA LYS A 180 10.27 -15.09 -4.44
C LYS A 180 11.38 -15.86 -5.17
N PRO A 181 12.12 -16.79 -4.52
CA PRO A 181 13.07 -17.64 -5.23
C PRO A 181 12.40 -18.47 -6.34
N GLN A 182 11.26 -19.11 -6.07
CA GLN A 182 10.53 -19.88 -7.08
C GLN A 182 10.05 -19.00 -8.25
N ILE A 183 9.62 -17.76 -7.98
CA ILE A 183 9.28 -16.80 -9.06
C ILE A 183 10.49 -16.49 -9.94
N ARG A 184 11.70 -16.39 -9.37
CA ARG A 184 12.93 -16.19 -10.17
C ARG A 184 13.30 -17.41 -10.98
N GLU A 185 13.12 -18.61 -10.43
CA GLU A 185 13.32 -19.88 -11.15
C GLU A 185 12.34 -20.01 -12.32
N LEU A 186 11.06 -19.67 -12.10
CA LEU A 186 10.05 -19.61 -13.15
C LEU A 186 10.42 -18.59 -14.23
N ALA A 187 10.88 -17.40 -13.84
CA ALA A 187 11.35 -16.40 -14.80
C ALA A 187 12.49 -16.93 -15.68
N ALA A 188 13.46 -17.65 -15.09
CA ALA A 188 14.53 -18.29 -15.84
C ALA A 188 14.01 -19.41 -16.75
N ARG A 189 13.08 -20.25 -16.27
CA ARG A 189 12.44 -21.32 -17.04
C ARG A 189 11.72 -20.79 -18.27
N PHE A 190 11.02 -19.66 -18.14
CA PHE A 190 10.33 -18.98 -19.24
C PHE A 190 11.28 -18.14 -20.12
N GLY A 191 12.57 -18.05 -19.78
CA GLY A 191 13.55 -17.24 -20.51
C GLY A 191 13.29 -15.74 -20.42
N LEU A 192 12.71 -15.25 -19.32
CA LEU A 192 12.35 -13.84 -19.17
C LEU A 192 13.57 -12.99 -18.77
N PRO A 193 13.82 -11.85 -19.45
CA PRO A 193 15.00 -11.00 -19.21
C PRO A 193 14.99 -10.31 -17.84
N THR A 194 13.85 -10.35 -17.13
CA THR A 194 13.63 -9.68 -15.85
C THR A 194 14.11 -10.47 -14.63
N ALA A 195 14.57 -11.71 -14.79
CA ALA A 195 14.95 -12.60 -13.67
C ALA A 195 15.94 -11.98 -12.67
N SER A 196 16.83 -11.10 -13.13
CA SER A 196 17.87 -10.45 -12.31
C SER A 196 17.47 -9.07 -11.74
N LYS A 197 16.29 -8.53 -12.09
CA LYS A 197 15.91 -7.19 -11.64
C LYS A 197 15.60 -7.15 -10.14
N HIS A 198 15.99 -6.05 -9.52
CA HIS A 198 15.62 -5.73 -8.15
C HIS A 198 14.16 -5.29 -8.07
N ASP A 199 13.52 -5.58 -6.93
CA ASP A 199 12.15 -5.17 -6.68
C ASP A 199 12.07 -3.65 -6.48
N SER A 200 11.02 -3.03 -7.04
CA SER A 200 10.71 -1.64 -6.71
C SER A 200 10.40 -1.52 -5.21
N GLN A 201 11.21 -0.75 -4.51
CA GLN A 201 10.98 -0.32 -3.13
C GLN A 201 10.70 1.19 -3.14
N ASP A 202 9.93 1.64 -2.15
CA ASP A 202 9.54 3.04 -1.89
C ASP A 202 8.39 3.59 -2.76
N LEU A 203 8.10 4.89 -2.59
CA LEU A 203 7.03 5.60 -3.30
C LEU A 203 7.32 5.61 -4.81
N CYS A 204 6.44 4.99 -5.60
CA CYS A 204 6.67 4.78 -7.02
C CYS A 204 6.84 6.08 -7.83
N PHE A 205 6.21 7.17 -7.38
CA PHE A 205 6.24 8.46 -8.09
C PHE A 205 7.45 9.33 -7.76
N LEU A 206 8.31 8.91 -6.83
CA LEU A 206 9.55 9.61 -6.48
C LEU A 206 10.76 8.91 -7.10
N GLY A 207 11.57 9.66 -7.85
CA GLY A 207 12.80 9.11 -8.46
C GLY A 207 13.86 8.77 -7.40
N ASP A 208 14.13 9.73 -6.52
CA ASP A 208 15.14 9.64 -5.46
C ASP A 208 14.66 8.93 -4.18
N GLY A 209 13.35 8.80 -4.01
CA GLY A 209 12.72 8.24 -2.81
C GLY A 209 12.66 9.20 -1.63
N ASP A 210 13.04 10.47 -1.82
CA ASP A 210 13.02 11.48 -0.76
C ASP A 210 11.68 12.24 -0.74
N TYR A 211 10.72 11.69 -0.01
CA TYR A 211 9.42 12.33 0.13
C TYR A 211 9.47 13.67 0.89
N ARG A 212 10.50 13.90 1.72
CA ARG A 212 10.62 15.17 2.46
C ARG A 212 11.02 16.28 1.52
N ARG A 213 11.98 16.02 0.61
CA ARG A 213 12.30 16.94 -0.49
C ARG A 213 11.05 17.22 -1.32
N PHE A 214 10.34 16.17 -1.74
CA PHE A 214 9.12 16.31 -2.53
C PHE A 214 8.07 17.21 -1.85
N LEU A 215 7.80 17.00 -0.56
CA LEU A 215 6.87 17.83 0.20
C LEU A 215 7.37 19.27 0.36
N LYS A 216 8.68 19.49 0.52
CA LYS A 216 9.26 20.84 0.60
C LYS A 216 9.03 21.65 -0.68
N GLU A 217 9.09 20.99 -1.83
CA GLU A 217 8.92 21.64 -3.14
C GLU A 217 7.44 21.82 -3.50
N ASN A 218 6.58 20.84 -3.18
CA ASN A 218 5.18 20.82 -3.59
C ASN A 218 4.18 21.33 -2.54
N ALA A 219 4.60 21.42 -1.29
CA ALA A 219 3.82 21.95 -0.16
C ALA A 219 4.76 22.60 0.88
N PRO A 220 5.48 23.67 0.51
CA PRO A 220 6.45 24.34 1.38
C PRO A 220 5.86 24.84 2.70
N GLU A 221 4.55 25.08 2.76
CA GLU A 221 3.80 25.38 3.97
C GLU A 221 3.88 24.28 5.04
N LEU A 222 4.25 23.04 4.67
CA LEU A 222 4.46 21.94 5.62
C LEU A 222 5.84 21.95 6.27
N MET A 223 6.75 22.81 5.80
CA MET A 223 8.12 22.96 6.28
C MET A 223 8.26 24.17 7.21
N GLN A 224 7.16 24.62 7.80
CA GLN A 224 7.16 25.74 8.74
C GLN A 224 7.74 25.29 10.10
N PRO A 225 8.74 26.00 10.64
CA PRO A 225 9.28 25.68 11.94
C PRO A 225 8.24 25.77 13.06
N GLY A 226 8.40 24.94 14.08
CA GLY A 226 7.45 24.85 15.17
C GLY A 226 8.04 24.15 16.41
N PRO A 227 7.38 24.24 17.57
CA PRO A 227 7.95 23.77 18.81
C PRO A 227 8.01 22.24 18.87
N ILE A 228 9.13 21.74 19.39
CA ILE A 228 9.22 20.37 19.91
C ILE A 228 8.89 20.44 21.39
N VAL A 229 7.88 19.70 21.82
CA VAL A 229 7.34 19.75 23.19
C VAL A 229 7.36 18.38 23.86
N LEU A 230 7.48 18.38 25.19
CA LEU A 230 7.14 17.22 26.02
C LEU A 230 5.63 17.13 26.20
N ARG A 231 5.16 16.00 26.75
CA ARG A 231 3.73 15.75 26.99
C ARG A 231 3.08 16.75 27.96
N ASP A 232 3.85 17.33 28.88
CA ASP A 232 3.39 18.38 29.80
C ASP A 232 3.34 19.79 29.16
N GLY A 233 3.72 19.90 27.89
CA GLY A 233 3.76 21.16 27.14
C GLY A 233 5.10 21.90 27.21
N THR A 234 6.09 21.40 27.95
CA THR A 234 7.43 22.01 28.03
C THR A 234 8.09 22.03 26.65
N VAL A 235 8.45 23.21 26.16
CA VAL A 235 9.19 23.36 24.89
C VAL A 235 10.65 23.00 25.12
N VAL A 236 11.16 22.06 24.33
CA VAL A 236 12.53 21.51 24.45
C VAL A 236 13.36 21.69 23.18
N GLY A 237 12.77 22.27 22.14
CA GLY A 237 13.47 22.58 20.90
C GLY A 237 12.52 23.09 19.82
N GLU A 238 13.04 23.17 18.61
CA GLU A 238 12.31 23.57 17.41
C GLU A 238 12.56 22.55 16.30
N HIS A 239 11.50 22.24 15.54
CA HIS A 239 11.56 21.38 14.38
C HIS A 239 11.51 22.19 13.09
N SER A 240 11.99 21.62 11.98
CA SER A 240 11.95 22.26 10.65
C SER A 240 10.67 22.00 9.83
N GLY A 241 9.64 21.43 10.46
CA GLY A 241 8.33 21.17 9.86
C GLY A 241 7.79 19.81 10.28
N VAL A 242 6.52 19.74 10.66
CA VAL A 242 5.89 18.50 11.15
C VAL A 242 5.96 17.34 10.16
N ALA A 243 5.97 17.64 8.85
CA ALA A 243 6.08 16.63 7.79
C ALA A 243 7.41 15.85 7.79
N ASN A 244 8.44 16.35 8.47
CA ASN A 244 9.73 15.66 8.57
C ASN A 244 9.74 14.54 9.62
N TYR A 245 8.67 14.43 10.41
CA TYR A 245 8.58 13.55 11.58
C TYR A 245 7.49 12.50 11.41
N THR A 246 7.69 11.34 12.01
CA THR A 246 6.70 10.26 12.04
C THR A 246 6.64 9.68 13.44
N ILE A 247 5.46 9.27 13.90
CA ILE A 247 5.29 8.60 15.20
C ILE A 247 6.23 7.39 15.27
N GLY A 248 7.00 7.31 16.36
CA GLY A 248 8.05 6.33 16.60
C GLY A 248 9.46 6.77 16.16
N GLN A 249 9.60 7.92 15.50
CA GLN A 249 10.90 8.43 15.06
C GLN A 249 11.78 8.84 16.25
N ARG A 250 13.03 8.35 16.26
CA ARG A 250 14.06 8.72 17.25
C ARG A 250 15.09 9.71 16.71
N LYS A 251 15.53 9.51 15.47
CA LYS A 251 16.62 10.29 14.85
C LYS A 251 16.11 11.63 14.32
N GLY A 252 16.98 12.63 14.24
CA GLY A 252 16.65 13.95 13.66
C GLY A 252 15.80 14.85 14.56
N LEU A 253 15.70 14.56 15.86
CA LEU A 253 15.01 15.42 16.82
C LEU A 253 15.86 16.64 17.24
N HIS A 254 17.19 16.52 17.23
CA HIS A 254 18.12 17.58 17.64
C HIS A 254 17.88 18.16 19.06
N VAL A 255 17.25 17.38 19.95
CA VAL A 255 17.03 17.72 21.37
C VAL A 255 18.01 16.96 22.25
N TYR A 256 18.63 17.65 23.21
CA TYR A 256 19.47 17.02 24.23
C TYR A 256 18.59 16.53 25.40
N ALA A 257 18.66 15.23 25.70
CA ALA A 257 17.94 14.62 26.81
C ALA A 257 18.80 13.52 27.45
N ALA A 258 18.62 13.31 28.75
CA ALA A 258 19.36 12.28 29.50
C ALA A 258 18.99 10.85 29.04
N GLU A 259 17.77 10.67 28.53
CA GLU A 259 17.25 9.41 28.01
C GLU A 259 16.79 9.54 26.55
N PRO A 260 16.74 8.44 25.77
CA PRO A 260 16.29 8.49 24.38
C PRO A 260 14.81 8.89 24.26
N LEU A 261 14.55 9.98 23.53
CA LEU A 261 13.20 10.44 23.21
C LEU A 261 12.77 10.03 21.80
N TYR A 262 11.46 9.89 21.63
CA TYR A 262 10.78 9.47 20.40
C TYR A 262 9.62 10.41 20.12
N VAL A 263 9.27 10.60 18.83
CA VAL A 263 8.02 11.27 18.44
C VAL A 263 6.84 10.42 18.88
N ILE A 264 6.11 10.87 19.90
CA ILE A 264 4.93 10.16 20.44
C ILE A 264 3.63 10.69 19.85
N ALA A 265 3.60 11.94 19.39
CA ALA A 265 2.46 12.53 18.68
C ALA A 265 2.90 13.69 17.78
N ILE A 266 2.07 14.00 16.80
CA ILE A 266 2.20 15.17 15.93
C ILE A 266 0.89 15.94 16.02
N ASN A 267 0.96 17.21 16.42
CA ASN A 267 -0.18 18.11 16.46
C ASN A 267 -0.06 19.14 15.32
N PRO A 268 -0.71 18.92 14.17
CA PRO A 268 -0.62 19.85 13.04
C PRO A 268 -1.30 21.19 13.32
N TYR A 269 -2.33 21.24 14.18
CA TYR A 269 -3.06 22.48 14.49
C TYR A 269 -2.19 23.47 15.26
N ARG A 270 -1.33 22.96 16.15
CA ARG A 270 -0.35 23.75 16.91
C ARG A 270 1.02 23.81 16.24
N ASN A 271 1.16 23.21 15.06
CA ASN A 271 2.44 22.98 14.38
C ASN A 271 3.52 22.46 15.36
N ALA A 272 3.20 21.41 16.13
CA ALA A 272 4.04 20.92 17.21
C ALA A 272 4.35 19.43 17.09
N VAL A 273 5.58 19.05 17.43
CA VAL A 273 6.02 17.66 17.55
C VAL A 273 6.13 17.31 19.03
N VAL A 274 5.36 16.33 19.49
CA VAL A 274 5.40 15.87 20.88
C VAL A 274 6.38 14.72 20.99
N ILE A 275 7.36 14.83 21.89
CA ILE A 275 8.33 13.79 22.16
C ILE A 275 8.24 13.26 23.59
N GLY A 276 8.62 12.00 23.78
CA GLY A 276 8.63 11.35 25.08
C GLY A 276 9.48 10.08 25.08
N PRO A 277 9.67 9.47 26.26
CA PRO A 277 10.39 8.23 26.40
C PRO A 277 9.61 7.08 25.72
N ARG A 278 10.30 5.98 25.46
CA ARG A 278 9.80 4.86 24.64
C ARG A 278 8.50 4.26 25.16
N GLU A 279 8.30 4.27 26.48
CA GLU A 279 7.16 3.72 27.20
C GLU A 279 5.87 4.45 26.84
N GLN A 280 5.96 5.71 26.38
CA GLN A 280 4.80 6.53 25.98
C GLN A 280 4.35 6.30 24.52
N LEU A 281 5.08 5.50 23.73
CA LEU A 281 4.68 5.12 22.36
C LEU A 281 3.62 4.02 22.31
N GLY A 282 3.51 3.24 23.38
CA GLY A 282 2.62 2.09 23.47
C GLY A 282 1.18 2.53 23.65
N HIS A 283 0.31 2.08 22.76
CA HIS A 283 -1.13 2.23 22.90
C HIS A 283 -1.79 0.87 22.69
N ASP A 284 -2.80 0.60 23.50
CA ASP A 284 -3.61 -0.62 23.44
C ASP A 284 -4.90 -0.41 22.65
N THR A 285 -5.21 0.82 22.23
CA THR A 285 -6.47 1.14 21.53
C THR A 285 -6.26 1.95 20.26
N LEU A 286 -7.11 1.67 19.26
CA LEU A 286 -7.28 2.52 18.10
C LEU A 286 -8.73 2.51 17.62
N THR A 287 -9.09 3.51 16.82
CA THR A 287 -10.31 3.51 16.01
C THR A 287 -9.90 3.65 14.55
N ALA A 288 -10.56 2.91 13.67
CA ALA A 288 -10.32 2.97 12.25
C ALA A 288 -11.65 3.20 11.52
N GLY A 289 -11.63 4.13 10.56
CA GLY A 289 -12.77 4.45 9.71
C GLY A 289 -12.55 4.04 8.27
N ARG A 290 -13.54 4.28 7.40
CA ARG A 290 -13.55 3.76 6.01
C ARG A 290 -13.35 2.23 6.01
N ALA A 291 -14.04 1.55 6.91
CA ALA A 291 -13.97 0.11 7.04
C ALA A 291 -14.38 -0.55 5.72
N ASN A 292 -13.57 -1.50 5.27
CA ASN A 292 -13.89 -2.40 4.18
C ASN A 292 -13.78 -3.82 4.73
N TRP A 293 -14.88 -4.55 4.70
CA TRP A 293 -14.91 -5.96 5.09
C TRP A 293 -14.81 -6.81 3.85
N VAL A 294 -13.84 -7.74 3.83
CA VAL A 294 -13.58 -8.56 2.66
C VAL A 294 -14.83 -9.31 2.24
N ALA A 295 -15.55 -9.92 3.18
CA ALA A 295 -16.80 -10.66 2.93
C ALA A 295 -18.04 -9.76 2.75
N GLY A 296 -17.88 -8.43 2.65
CA GLY A 296 -18.96 -7.45 2.57
C GLY A 296 -19.55 -7.02 3.92
N ASN A 297 -19.42 -7.83 4.96
CA ASN A 297 -19.88 -7.54 6.32
C ASN A 297 -18.83 -7.99 7.36
N PRO A 298 -18.82 -7.42 8.58
CA PRO A 298 -17.99 -7.93 9.65
C PRO A 298 -18.37 -9.38 10.00
N PRO A 299 -17.46 -10.20 10.54
CA PRO A 299 -17.76 -11.57 10.96
C PRO A 299 -18.87 -11.67 12.04
N SER A 300 -19.06 -10.59 12.78
CA SER A 300 -20.02 -10.45 13.88
C SER A 300 -20.34 -8.97 14.04
N ASN A 301 -21.57 -8.62 14.46
CA ASN A 301 -21.92 -7.27 14.90
C ASN A 301 -21.50 -7.01 16.36
N GLU A 302 -21.27 -8.07 17.13
CA GLU A 302 -20.70 -8.03 18.47
C GLU A 302 -19.16 -8.09 18.43
N PRO A 303 -18.48 -7.66 19.50
CA PRO A 303 -17.02 -7.75 19.61
C PRO A 303 -16.49 -9.18 19.36
N PHE A 304 -15.41 -9.29 18.58
CA PHE A 304 -14.79 -10.57 18.24
C PHE A 304 -13.26 -10.53 18.34
N ARG A 305 -12.64 -11.69 18.53
CA ARG A 305 -11.18 -11.83 18.63
C ARG A 305 -10.57 -12.02 17.24
N ALA A 306 -9.49 -11.31 16.97
CA ALA A 306 -8.75 -11.39 15.72
C ALA A 306 -7.29 -10.91 15.92
N GLN A 307 -6.49 -10.98 14.86
CA GLN A 307 -5.17 -10.36 14.81
C GLN A 307 -5.22 -9.08 13.99
N VAL A 308 -4.63 -7.98 14.47
CA VAL A 308 -4.64 -6.69 13.76
C VAL A 308 -3.22 -6.24 13.45
N LYS A 309 -2.99 -5.89 12.19
CA LYS A 309 -1.72 -5.37 11.68
C LYS A 309 -1.88 -3.90 11.34
N ILE A 310 -1.11 -3.04 12.02
CA ILE A 310 -1.24 -1.57 11.95
C ILE A 310 -0.28 -0.89 10.97
N ARG A 311 0.67 -1.65 10.41
CA ARG A 311 1.65 -1.21 9.40
C ARG A 311 2.06 -2.39 8.54
N TYR A 312 2.44 -2.13 7.29
CA TYR A 312 2.77 -3.17 6.30
C TYR A 312 3.83 -4.19 6.77
N LYS A 313 4.88 -3.76 7.47
CA LYS A 313 5.95 -4.63 8.00
C LYS A 313 5.77 -5.04 9.47
N ALA A 314 4.66 -4.63 10.10
CA ALA A 314 4.40 -5.02 11.50
C ALA A 314 3.96 -6.49 11.57
N ARG A 315 4.22 -7.13 12.70
CA ARG A 315 3.58 -8.41 13.02
C ARG A 315 2.13 -8.13 13.43
N PRO A 316 1.15 -8.93 12.99
CA PRO A 316 -0.20 -8.88 13.52
C PRO A 316 -0.18 -9.09 15.04
N ALA A 317 -0.97 -8.30 15.77
CA ALA A 317 -1.10 -8.38 17.22
C ALA A 317 -2.51 -8.86 17.60
N PRO A 318 -2.65 -9.79 18.57
CA PRO A 318 -3.97 -10.20 19.08
C PRO A 318 -4.76 -9.03 19.65
N ALA A 319 -6.04 -8.97 19.31
CA ALA A 319 -6.93 -7.90 19.73
C ALA A 319 -8.40 -8.33 19.80
N LEU A 320 -9.18 -7.55 20.54
CA LEU A 320 -10.63 -7.51 20.46
C LEU A 320 -11.05 -6.40 19.48
N VAL A 321 -11.76 -6.78 18.42
CA VAL A 321 -12.30 -5.86 17.41
C VAL A 321 -13.79 -5.67 17.66
N THR A 322 -14.23 -4.42 17.75
CA THR A 322 -15.65 -4.07 17.90
C THR A 322 -16.09 -3.25 16.69
N PRO A 323 -16.95 -3.79 15.81
CA PRO A 323 -17.59 -3.00 14.77
C PRO A 323 -18.36 -1.82 15.39
N LEU A 324 -18.35 -0.69 14.70
CA LEU A 324 -19.07 0.52 15.08
C LEU A 324 -19.93 0.99 13.89
N ASP A 325 -20.80 1.96 14.14
CA ASP A 325 -21.58 2.60 13.09
C ASP A 325 -20.70 3.38 12.08
N ALA A 326 -21.27 3.70 10.92
CA ALA A 326 -20.68 4.55 9.89
C ALA A 326 -19.32 4.05 9.35
N ASP A 327 -19.24 2.75 9.04
CA ASP A 327 -18.05 2.09 8.48
C ASP A 327 -16.80 2.30 9.35
N ARG A 328 -16.95 2.09 10.66
CA ARG A 328 -15.87 2.19 11.63
C ARG A 328 -15.75 0.92 12.46
N PHE A 329 -14.60 0.73 13.08
CA PHE A 329 -14.41 -0.24 14.15
C PHE A 329 -13.37 0.26 15.15
N SER A 330 -13.51 -0.16 16.40
CA SER A 330 -12.47 0.00 17.41
C SER A 330 -11.71 -1.30 17.61
N VAL A 331 -10.47 -1.17 18.06
CA VAL A 331 -9.58 -2.28 18.38
C VAL A 331 -8.99 -2.06 19.76
N VAL A 332 -9.03 -3.10 20.59
CA VAL A 332 -8.33 -3.17 21.88
C VAL A 332 -7.32 -4.32 21.80
N PHE A 333 -6.03 -4.01 21.77
CA PHE A 333 -4.93 -4.98 21.75
C PHE A 333 -4.72 -5.61 23.12
N ASP A 334 -4.31 -6.87 23.15
CA ASP A 334 -4.02 -7.59 24.41
C ASP A 334 -2.77 -7.02 25.12
N ALA A 335 -1.88 -6.38 24.37
CA ALA A 335 -0.72 -5.66 24.90
C ALA A 335 -0.50 -4.36 24.09
N PRO A 336 0.08 -3.31 24.69
CA PRO A 336 0.36 -2.07 23.98
C PRO A 336 1.20 -2.30 22.73
N VAL A 337 0.68 -1.86 21.58
CA VAL A 337 1.42 -1.83 20.32
C VAL A 337 2.01 -0.46 20.11
N ARG A 338 3.19 -0.42 19.48
CA ARG A 338 3.91 0.83 19.21
C ARG A 338 3.50 1.42 17.87
N ASP A 339 3.61 2.73 17.77
CA ASP A 339 3.56 3.46 16.52
C ASP A 339 2.22 3.34 15.76
N ILE A 340 1.10 3.27 16.49
CA ILE A 340 -0.25 3.45 15.92
C ILE A 340 -0.29 4.81 15.25
N THR A 341 -0.43 4.84 13.93
CA THR A 341 -0.24 6.07 13.13
C THR A 341 -1.47 6.36 12.30
N PRO A 342 -2.12 7.52 12.51
CA PRO A 342 -3.24 7.94 11.68
C PRO A 342 -2.87 7.91 10.20
N GLY A 343 -3.79 7.43 9.36
CA GLY A 343 -3.62 7.31 7.91
C GLY A 343 -3.02 5.99 7.43
N GLN A 344 -2.46 5.18 8.33
CA GLN A 344 -2.10 3.79 8.03
C GLN A 344 -3.34 2.88 8.09
N GLY A 345 -3.23 1.69 7.50
CA GLY A 345 -4.28 0.67 7.56
C GLY A 345 -4.20 -0.15 8.84
N ALA A 346 -5.33 -0.34 9.51
CA ALA A 346 -5.53 -1.39 10.50
C ALA A 346 -6.19 -2.58 9.79
N VAL A 347 -5.38 -3.57 9.39
CA VAL A 347 -5.86 -4.75 8.67
C VAL A 347 -6.11 -5.87 9.66
N ILE A 348 -7.30 -6.46 9.61
CA ILE A 348 -7.78 -7.51 10.52
C ILE A 348 -7.58 -8.86 9.83
N TYR A 349 -6.99 -9.80 10.55
CA TYR A 349 -6.66 -11.15 10.10
C TYR A 349 -7.25 -12.21 11.03
N ASP A 350 -7.62 -13.34 10.45
CA ASP A 350 -7.88 -14.61 11.13
C ASP A 350 -7.00 -15.70 10.48
N GLY A 351 -5.91 -16.05 11.17
CA GLY A 351 -4.82 -16.81 10.56
C GLY A 351 -4.30 -16.11 9.31
N ALA A 352 -4.29 -16.83 8.18
CA ALA A 352 -3.87 -16.28 6.89
C ALA A 352 -4.96 -15.45 6.18
N ARG A 353 -6.21 -15.46 6.65
CA ARG A 353 -7.33 -14.78 5.98
C ARG A 353 -7.41 -13.32 6.40
N VAL A 354 -7.56 -12.42 5.44
CA VAL A 354 -7.93 -11.02 5.69
C VAL A 354 -9.44 -10.93 5.91
N LEU A 355 -9.83 -10.38 7.04
CA LEU A 355 -11.24 -10.13 7.38
C LEU A 355 -11.69 -8.75 6.91
N GLY A 356 -10.82 -7.74 7.01
CA GLY A 356 -11.12 -6.38 6.61
C GLY A 356 -10.00 -5.41 6.91
N VAL A 357 -10.24 -4.14 6.60
CA VAL A 357 -9.31 -3.03 6.85
C VAL A 357 -10.08 -1.77 7.19
N GLY A 358 -9.50 -0.93 8.04
CA GLY A 358 -9.89 0.47 8.19
C GLY A 358 -8.66 1.36 8.15
N ILE A 359 -8.86 2.66 7.92
CA ILE A 359 -7.81 3.68 8.03
C ILE A 359 -7.80 4.20 9.46
N ILE A 360 -6.66 4.08 10.13
CA ILE A 360 -6.46 4.50 11.52
C ILE A 360 -6.76 6.00 11.63
N GLU A 361 -7.64 6.35 12.56
CA GLU A 361 -8.04 7.72 12.83
C GLU A 361 -7.09 8.39 13.82
N ARG A 362 -7.12 9.73 13.86
CA ARG A 362 -6.45 10.50 14.92
C ARG A 362 -7.16 10.27 16.25
N ARG A 363 -6.39 10.07 17.32
CA ARG A 363 -6.93 10.03 18.68
C ARG A 363 -7.43 11.42 19.10
N SER A 364 -8.64 11.48 19.64
CA SER A 364 -9.26 12.72 20.15
C SER A 364 -8.42 13.42 21.21
N GLU A 365 -7.77 12.65 22.10
CA GLU A 365 -6.91 13.16 23.20
C GLU A 365 -5.70 13.98 22.73
N LEU A 366 -5.24 13.80 21.50
CA LEU A 366 -4.05 14.49 20.94
C LEU A 366 -4.42 15.72 20.10
N SER A 367 -5.70 16.04 20.01
CA SER A 367 -6.22 17.17 19.22
C SER A 367 -6.34 18.47 20.04
N GLN A 368 -6.01 18.44 21.33
CA GLN A 368 -6.02 19.58 22.25
C GLN A 368 -4.64 20.20 22.42
#